data_AF-A0A0R2MNV2-F1
#
_entry.id   AF-A0A0R2MNV2-F1
#
_cell.length_a   1.000
_cell.length_b   1.000
_cell.length_c   1.000
_cell.angle_alpha   90.00
_cell.angle_beta   90.00
_cell.angle_gamma   90.00
#
_symmetry.space_group_name_H-M   'P 1'
#
loop_
_entity.id
_entity.type
_entity.pdbx_description
1 polymer ?
#
loop_
_entity_poly.entity_id
_entity_poly.type
_entity_poly.pdbx_seq_one_letter_code
_entity_poly.pdbx_strand_id
1 'polypeptide(L)'
;MAAVIAAIFMPLTTVSAARTDMVDVSNHNGQMYTSDFLGMRNTYGIKAMVTKISEGLGYADWTAAGNIAAAKAAGIYVNGYHFARYNSVASAINEANYAATVAKNAGLPVGAVLVADVEAEQQTWVSKATIDAANAAWRRTVEAYGYRTDIYTMGSWLGYRMTVPAKQGWIANYPYNPTNLNLYSSNHAWQWGYQYNFSGTTASGDFDVSQLYDTYYTADQTPVGGVGASVSNVVKVKYVAGYGVNALDKYGRQIKNSNQRLKHDTSWKANGVYMLNGAEVYSIGGGWYLPQRYSDQVGKVTIKYVPNYGVLASNSNGKQIAKSNTKFKHGTSWRYNKAVKINNRVYYKVSNTEYIDSRYTVGG
;
A
#
# COMPACT_ATOMS: atom_id res chain seq x y z
N MET A 1 23.65 51.41 -21.03
CA MET A 1 23.61 50.72 -19.72
C MET A 1 22.79 49.45 -19.89
N ALA A 2 23.43 48.28 -19.85
CA ALA A 2 22.74 46.98 -19.88
C ALA A 2 22.63 46.45 -18.46
N ALA A 3 21.41 46.20 -18.00
CA ALA A 3 21.14 45.64 -16.69
C ALA A 3 21.38 44.12 -16.71
N VAL A 4 22.31 43.66 -15.89
CA VAL A 4 22.53 42.23 -15.61
C VAL A 4 21.57 41.81 -14.51
N ILE A 5 20.59 40.97 -14.85
CA ILE A 5 19.74 40.30 -13.86
C ILE A 5 20.52 39.09 -13.35
N ALA A 6 21.00 39.18 -12.11
CA ALA A 6 21.57 38.04 -11.41
C ALA A 6 20.43 37.11 -10.96
N ALA A 7 20.34 35.94 -11.59
CA ALA A 7 19.47 34.86 -11.11
C ALA A 7 20.12 34.22 -9.88
N ILE A 8 19.56 34.47 -8.70
CA ILE A 8 19.90 33.78 -7.46
C ILE A 8 19.33 32.36 -7.57
N PHE A 9 20.19 31.39 -7.89
CA PHE A 9 19.88 29.98 -7.71
C PHE A 9 19.95 29.66 -6.22
N MET A 10 18.79 29.61 -5.55
CA MET A 10 18.71 28.95 -4.25
C MET A 10 18.76 27.44 -4.47
N PRO A 11 19.74 26.72 -3.90
CA PRO A 11 19.71 25.26 -3.93
C PRO A 11 18.47 24.78 -3.19
N LEU A 12 17.63 24.02 -3.88
CA LEU A 12 16.55 23.25 -3.25
C LEU A 12 17.19 22.24 -2.30
N THR A 13 17.34 22.62 -1.03
CA THR A 13 17.59 21.64 0.02
C THR A 13 16.36 20.76 0.12
N THR A 14 16.46 19.50 -0.29
CA THR A 14 15.43 18.51 -0.02
C THR A 14 15.37 18.31 1.49
N VAL A 15 14.41 18.97 2.14
CA VAL A 15 14.10 18.75 3.55
C VAL A 15 13.45 17.37 3.64
N SER A 16 14.15 16.38 4.19
CA SER A 16 13.56 15.08 4.50
C SER A 16 13.00 15.14 5.92
N ALA A 17 11.67 15.20 6.05
CA ALA A 17 11.02 14.84 7.30
C ALA A 17 11.40 13.39 7.69
N ALA A 18 11.25 13.03 8.96
CA ALA A 18 11.30 11.62 9.37
C ALA A 18 10.28 10.83 8.53
N ARG A 19 10.65 9.61 8.13
CA ARG A 19 9.83 8.83 7.20
C ARG A 19 8.58 8.30 7.89
N THR A 20 7.44 8.38 7.21
CA THR A 20 6.18 7.71 7.58
C THR A 20 6.19 6.28 7.00
N ASP A 21 7.17 5.45 7.38
CA ASP A 21 7.31 4.09 6.85
C ASP A 21 6.23 3.14 7.39
N MET A 22 5.72 3.40 8.60
CA MET A 22 4.72 2.60 9.29
C MET A 22 3.69 3.50 9.97
N VAL A 23 2.43 3.07 9.95
CA VAL A 23 1.32 3.68 10.71
C VAL A 23 0.81 2.67 11.72
N ASP A 24 0.41 3.12 12.88
CA ASP A 24 -0.34 2.30 13.83
C ASP A 24 -1.74 2.86 14.08
N VAL A 25 -2.69 1.95 14.28
CA VAL A 25 -4.12 2.24 14.33
C VAL A 25 -4.82 1.41 15.40
N SER A 26 -5.96 1.91 15.89
CA SER A 26 -6.81 1.20 16.85
C SER A 26 -8.28 1.52 16.62
N ASN A 27 -9.14 1.00 17.51
CA ASN A 27 -10.54 1.40 17.61
C ASN A 27 -10.74 2.93 17.70
N HIS A 28 -9.75 3.70 18.14
CA HIS A 28 -9.82 5.17 18.18
C HIS A 28 -9.83 5.83 16.79
N ASN A 29 -9.29 5.15 15.78
CA ASN A 29 -9.34 5.60 14.39
C ASN A 29 -10.62 5.17 13.66
N GLY A 30 -11.47 4.36 14.33
CA GLY A 30 -12.60 3.68 13.71
C GLY A 30 -12.15 2.56 12.75
N GLN A 31 -13.10 2.01 12.01
CA GLN A 31 -12.81 0.99 11.02
C GLN A 31 -12.05 1.60 9.84
N MET A 32 -10.80 1.16 9.63
CA MET A 32 -10.01 1.53 8.45
C MET A 32 -10.49 0.76 7.21
N TYR A 33 -10.47 1.42 6.04
CA TYR A 33 -10.80 0.80 4.76
C TYR A 33 -9.56 0.71 3.86
N THR A 34 -9.63 -0.17 2.86
CA THR A 34 -8.53 -0.32 1.88
C THR A 34 -8.17 0.99 1.19
N SER A 35 -9.13 1.88 0.94
CA SER A 35 -8.88 3.20 0.35
C SER A 35 -7.95 4.06 1.21
N ASP A 36 -8.08 3.98 2.53
CA ASP A 36 -7.27 4.76 3.47
C ASP A 36 -5.81 4.30 3.38
N PHE A 37 -5.58 2.99 3.52
CA PHE A 37 -4.24 2.41 3.39
C PHE A 37 -3.63 2.57 2.00
N LEU A 38 -4.43 2.58 0.93
CA LEU A 38 -3.94 2.90 -0.42
C LEU A 38 -3.49 4.37 -0.53
N GLY A 39 -4.26 5.30 0.04
CA GLY A 39 -3.88 6.71 0.11
C GLY A 39 -2.58 6.90 0.88
N MET A 40 -2.50 6.31 2.07
CA MET A 40 -1.30 6.27 2.91
C MET A 40 -0.08 5.71 2.16
N ARG A 41 -0.22 4.55 1.52
CA ARG A 41 0.87 3.92 0.75
C ARG A 41 1.33 4.77 -0.42
N ASN A 42 0.39 5.21 -1.26
CA ASN A 42 0.71 5.81 -2.55
C ASN A 42 1.17 7.28 -2.41
N THR A 43 0.66 8.00 -1.41
CA THR A 43 0.94 9.43 -1.21
C THR A 43 2.03 9.67 -0.17
N TYR A 44 2.09 8.84 0.88
CA TYR A 44 2.94 9.06 2.05
C TYR A 44 4.03 7.98 2.21
N GLY A 45 4.05 6.96 1.35
CA GLY A 45 5.10 5.94 1.38
C GLY A 45 4.99 4.97 2.56
N ILE A 46 3.80 4.85 3.18
CA ILE A 46 3.53 3.85 4.21
C ILE A 46 3.73 2.44 3.63
N LYS A 47 4.51 1.62 4.34
CA LYS A 47 4.87 0.25 3.95
C LYS A 47 4.20 -0.77 4.87
N ALA A 48 4.12 -0.47 6.16
CA ALA A 48 3.60 -1.36 7.18
C ALA A 48 2.48 -0.70 8.00
N MET A 49 1.60 -1.54 8.57
CA MET A 49 0.57 -1.15 9.51
C MET A 49 0.68 -2.02 10.78
N VAL A 50 0.52 -1.43 11.96
CA VAL A 50 0.36 -2.15 13.23
C VAL A 50 -1.01 -1.81 13.83
N THR A 51 -1.93 -2.77 13.92
CA THR A 51 -3.25 -2.51 14.51
C THR A 51 -3.31 -3.00 15.95
N LYS A 52 -4.05 -2.30 16.82
CA LYS A 52 -4.38 -2.84 18.14
C LYS A 52 -5.11 -4.14 17.95
N ILE A 53 -4.66 -5.18 18.65
CA ILE A 53 -5.27 -6.50 18.68
C ILE A 53 -6.10 -6.64 19.95
N SER A 54 -5.51 -6.26 21.09
CA SER A 54 -6.09 -6.50 22.40
C SER A 54 -5.45 -5.61 23.47
N GLU A 55 -6.04 -5.61 24.67
CA GLU A 55 -5.52 -4.96 25.86
C GLU A 55 -5.78 -5.81 27.11
N GLY A 56 -4.75 -6.02 27.93
CA GLY A 56 -4.82 -6.82 29.14
C GLY A 56 -5.51 -8.18 28.94
N LEU A 57 -6.31 -8.59 29.92
CA LEU A 57 -7.16 -9.79 29.82
C LEU A 57 -8.62 -9.37 29.69
N GLY A 58 -9.13 -9.36 28.45
CA GLY A 58 -10.57 -9.23 28.21
C GLY A 58 -10.98 -8.18 27.18
N TYR A 59 -10.07 -7.33 26.69
CA TYR A 59 -10.37 -6.44 25.58
C TYR A 59 -9.77 -6.95 24.27
N ALA A 60 -10.64 -7.25 23.30
CA ALA A 60 -10.27 -7.48 21.91
C ALA A 60 -10.70 -6.27 21.08
N ASP A 61 -9.79 -5.70 20.30
CA ASP A 61 -10.12 -4.54 19.47
C ASP A 61 -11.03 -4.97 18.31
N TRP A 62 -12.23 -4.39 18.26
CA TRP A 62 -13.26 -4.76 17.28
C TRP A 62 -12.91 -4.36 15.84
N THR A 63 -11.96 -3.44 15.65
CA THR A 63 -11.50 -3.00 14.32
C THR A 63 -10.37 -3.88 13.77
N ALA A 64 -9.69 -4.65 14.63
CA ALA A 64 -8.48 -5.39 14.26
C ALA A 64 -8.64 -6.25 13.00
N ALA A 65 -9.68 -7.07 12.94
CA ALA A 65 -9.93 -7.95 11.80
C ALA A 65 -10.16 -7.18 10.50
N GLY A 66 -10.96 -6.11 10.56
CA GLY A 66 -11.23 -5.24 9.42
C GLY A 66 -9.98 -4.47 8.98
N ASN A 67 -9.19 -3.94 9.92
CA ASN A 67 -7.95 -3.22 9.63
C ASN A 67 -6.91 -4.13 8.97
N ILE A 68 -6.72 -5.36 9.49
CA ILE A 68 -5.83 -6.36 8.90
C ILE A 68 -6.28 -6.70 7.48
N ALA A 69 -7.57 -6.97 7.27
CA ALA A 69 -8.10 -7.27 5.95
C ALA A 69 -7.90 -6.10 4.97
N ALA A 70 -8.18 -4.87 5.42
CA ALA A 70 -8.05 -3.66 4.62
C ALA A 70 -6.59 -3.34 4.24
N ALA A 71 -5.65 -3.50 5.17
CA ALA A 71 -4.23 -3.25 4.95
C ALA A 71 -3.58 -4.32 4.06
N LYS A 72 -3.89 -5.61 4.29
CA LYS A 72 -3.51 -6.70 3.36
C LYS A 72 -3.99 -6.37 1.95
N ALA A 73 -5.25 -5.93 1.86
CA ALA A 73 -5.85 -5.54 0.61
C ALA A 73 -5.13 -4.34 -0.07
N ALA A 74 -4.61 -3.41 0.72
CA ALA A 74 -3.81 -2.30 0.21
C ALA A 74 -2.36 -2.67 -0.09
N GLY A 75 -1.95 -3.94 0.01
CA GLY A 75 -0.55 -4.37 -0.18
C GLY A 75 0.38 -3.77 0.86
N ILE A 76 -0.12 -3.50 2.06
CA ILE A 76 0.63 -3.06 3.23
C ILE A 76 1.01 -4.30 4.07
N TYR A 77 2.23 -4.33 4.60
CA TYR A 77 2.64 -5.34 5.57
C TYR A 77 1.85 -5.17 6.86
N VAL A 78 1.26 -6.25 7.39
CA VAL A 78 0.33 -6.17 8.52
C VAL A 78 0.92 -6.76 9.79
N ASN A 79 0.85 -6.01 10.87
CA ASN A 79 1.35 -6.38 12.18
C ASN A 79 0.28 -6.02 13.22
N GLY A 80 0.46 -6.48 14.45
CA GLY A 80 -0.45 -6.20 15.54
C GLY A 80 0.29 -5.74 16.79
N TYR A 81 -0.40 -5.03 17.67
CA TYR A 81 0.09 -4.74 19.02
C TYR A 81 -0.93 -5.10 20.09
N HIS A 82 -0.43 -5.38 21.28
CA HIS A 82 -1.22 -5.63 22.48
C HIS A 82 -0.82 -4.62 23.55
N PHE A 83 -1.79 -3.84 24.02
CA PHE A 83 -1.57 -2.92 25.14
C PHE A 83 -1.42 -3.72 26.43
N ALA A 84 -0.20 -3.84 26.91
CA ALA A 84 0.15 -4.70 28.02
C ALA A 84 -0.29 -4.10 29.36
N ARG A 85 -1.00 -4.89 30.16
CA ARG A 85 -1.31 -4.58 31.56
C ARG A 85 -0.50 -5.46 32.52
N TYR A 86 0.30 -6.39 32.00
CA TYR A 86 1.10 -7.29 32.83
C TYR A 86 2.16 -6.53 33.64
N ASN A 87 2.40 -7.03 34.85
CA ASN A 87 3.43 -6.56 35.79
C ASN A 87 4.15 -7.74 36.47
N SER A 88 3.96 -8.96 35.96
CA SER A 88 4.60 -10.18 36.43
C SER A 88 4.79 -11.15 35.27
N VAL A 89 5.66 -12.15 35.44
CA VAL A 89 5.84 -13.22 34.45
C VAL A 89 4.54 -13.98 34.18
N ALA A 90 3.77 -14.29 35.22
CA ALA A 90 2.51 -15.03 35.08
C ALA A 90 1.45 -14.23 34.30
N SER A 91 1.29 -12.94 34.61
CA SER A 91 0.36 -12.09 33.87
C SER A 91 0.81 -11.86 32.42
N ALA A 92 2.12 -11.76 32.15
CA ALA A 92 2.63 -11.65 30.78
C ALA A 92 2.33 -12.88 29.93
N ILE A 93 2.45 -14.09 30.50
CA ILE A 93 2.08 -15.34 29.81
C ILE A 93 0.58 -15.36 29.52
N ASN A 94 -0.26 -14.98 30.49
CA ASN A 94 -1.71 -14.95 30.31
C ASN A 94 -2.12 -13.96 29.21
N GLU A 95 -1.58 -12.74 29.25
CA GLU A 95 -1.84 -11.70 28.24
C GLU A 95 -1.32 -12.11 26.87
N ALA A 96 -0.14 -12.73 26.78
CA ALA A 96 0.41 -13.23 25.51
C ALA A 96 -0.48 -14.32 24.87
N ASN A 97 -0.97 -15.27 25.66
CA ASN A 97 -1.91 -16.29 25.17
C ASN A 97 -3.22 -15.67 24.68
N TYR A 98 -3.75 -14.70 25.43
CA TYR A 98 -4.95 -13.96 25.04
C TYR A 98 -4.72 -13.19 23.73
N ALA A 99 -3.66 -12.38 23.67
CA ALA A 99 -3.31 -11.57 22.51
C ALA A 99 -3.06 -12.42 21.26
N ALA A 100 -2.30 -13.50 21.36
CA ALA A 100 -2.03 -14.38 20.23
C ALA A 100 -3.30 -15.09 19.74
N THR A 101 -4.20 -15.47 20.64
CA THR A 101 -5.51 -16.04 20.28
C THR A 101 -6.39 -15.01 19.56
N VAL A 102 -6.46 -13.78 20.07
CA VAL A 102 -7.22 -12.70 19.43
C VAL A 102 -6.60 -12.34 18.08
N ALA A 103 -5.26 -12.26 17.97
CA ALA A 103 -4.55 -12.00 16.73
C ALA A 103 -4.86 -13.05 15.65
N LYS A 104 -4.82 -14.33 16.03
CA LYS A 104 -5.18 -15.44 15.13
C LYS A 104 -6.62 -15.32 14.64
N ASN A 105 -7.56 -15.03 15.54
CA ASN A 105 -8.97 -14.85 15.20
C ASN A 105 -9.23 -13.61 14.32
N ALA A 106 -8.45 -12.53 14.52
CA ALA A 106 -8.48 -11.34 13.68
C ALA A 106 -7.80 -11.54 12.31
N GLY A 107 -7.18 -12.70 12.07
CA GLY A 107 -6.54 -13.03 10.80
C GLY A 107 -5.13 -12.46 10.65
N LEU A 108 -4.44 -12.11 11.75
CA LEU A 108 -3.03 -11.75 11.70
C LEU A 108 -2.21 -12.98 11.25
N PRO A 109 -1.44 -12.88 10.15
CA PRO A 109 -0.75 -14.04 9.59
C PRO A 109 0.42 -14.48 10.49
N VAL A 110 0.66 -15.78 10.56
CA VAL A 110 1.90 -16.36 11.14
C VAL A 110 3.11 -15.69 10.47
N GLY A 111 4.15 -15.39 11.26
CA GLY A 111 5.31 -14.63 10.82
C GLY A 111 5.16 -13.10 10.91
N ALA A 112 3.96 -12.56 11.11
CA ALA A 112 3.78 -11.14 11.44
C ALA A 112 4.32 -10.80 12.84
N VAL A 113 4.58 -9.52 13.08
CA VAL A 113 4.98 -9.02 14.41
C VAL A 113 3.72 -8.80 15.25
N LEU A 114 3.69 -9.41 16.44
CA LEU A 114 2.75 -9.08 17.52
C LEU A 114 3.52 -8.40 18.65
N VAL A 115 3.39 -7.09 18.75
CA VAL A 115 4.15 -6.22 19.66
C VAL A 115 3.53 -6.25 21.07
N ALA A 116 4.37 -6.31 22.11
CA ALA A 116 3.97 -5.90 23.45
C ALA A 116 4.14 -4.39 23.57
N ASP A 117 3.04 -3.68 23.75
CA ASP A 117 3.03 -2.24 24.05
C ASP A 117 3.08 -2.05 25.57
N VAL A 118 4.26 -1.69 26.08
CA VAL A 118 4.60 -1.64 27.52
C VAL A 118 4.74 -0.19 27.97
N GLU A 119 3.61 0.39 28.34
CA GLU A 119 3.50 1.79 28.79
C GLU A 119 2.43 2.03 29.86
N ALA A 120 1.86 0.98 30.42
CA ALA A 120 0.82 1.05 31.43
C ALA A 120 1.36 1.40 32.83
N GLU A 121 0.57 2.17 33.57
CA GLU A 121 0.88 2.61 34.93
C GLU A 121 1.31 1.45 35.86
N GLN A 122 0.68 0.29 35.73
CA GLN A 122 0.97 -0.87 36.60
C GLN A 122 2.43 -1.34 36.52
N GLN A 123 3.10 -1.12 35.39
CA GLN A 123 4.51 -1.49 35.20
C GLN A 123 5.46 -0.53 35.92
N THR A 124 4.99 0.65 36.34
CA THR A 124 5.81 1.62 37.09
C THR A 124 6.01 1.24 38.55
N TRP A 125 5.17 0.33 39.08
CA TRP A 125 5.17 -0.14 40.47
C TRP A 125 5.99 -1.41 40.71
N VAL A 126 6.59 -1.98 39.67
CA VAL A 126 7.42 -3.18 39.77
C VAL A 126 8.84 -2.91 39.30
N SER A 127 9.75 -3.80 39.68
CA SER A 127 11.16 -3.63 39.36
C SER A 127 11.40 -3.77 37.85
N LYS A 128 12.45 -3.11 37.36
CA LYS A 128 12.95 -3.30 36.00
C LYS A 128 13.21 -4.78 35.67
N ALA A 129 13.81 -5.51 36.60
CA ALA A 129 14.09 -6.94 36.43
C ALA A 129 12.79 -7.77 36.28
N THR A 130 11.72 -7.38 36.96
CA THR A 130 10.40 -8.01 36.84
C THR A 130 9.82 -7.79 35.44
N ILE A 131 9.90 -6.56 34.91
CA ILE A 131 9.43 -6.25 33.55
C ILE A 131 10.28 -6.95 32.50
N ASP A 132 11.61 -6.99 32.66
CA ASP A 132 12.50 -7.71 31.74
C ASP A 132 12.15 -9.21 31.68
N ALA A 133 11.89 -9.83 32.84
CA ALA A 133 11.46 -11.23 32.92
C ALA A 133 10.06 -11.44 32.29
N ALA A 134 9.14 -10.50 32.49
CA ALA A 134 7.81 -10.52 31.89
C ALA A 134 7.87 -10.39 30.36
N ASN A 135 8.65 -9.44 29.83
CA ASN A 135 8.87 -9.26 28.39
C ASN A 135 9.50 -10.50 27.75
N ALA A 136 10.44 -11.16 28.44
CA ALA A 136 11.01 -12.42 27.97
C ALA A 136 9.99 -13.56 27.96
N ALA A 137 9.07 -13.61 28.92
CA ALA A 137 8.01 -14.61 28.97
C ALA A 137 6.95 -14.36 27.88
N TRP A 138 6.55 -13.11 27.67
CA TRP A 138 5.72 -12.66 26.56
C TRP A 138 6.29 -13.15 25.23
N ARG A 139 7.58 -12.84 24.97
CA ARG A 139 8.27 -13.22 23.74
C ARG A 139 8.17 -14.70 23.44
N ARG A 140 8.57 -15.56 24.39
CA ARG A 140 8.52 -17.02 24.21
C ARG A 140 7.10 -17.51 23.94
N THR A 141 6.10 -16.91 24.58
CA THR A 141 4.70 -17.30 24.43
C THR A 141 4.16 -16.93 23.06
N VAL A 142 4.40 -15.70 22.60
CA VAL A 142 3.97 -15.23 21.27
C VAL A 142 4.68 -15.98 20.14
N GLU A 143 5.98 -16.26 20.31
CA GLU A 143 6.77 -17.05 19.35
C GLU A 143 6.25 -18.49 19.22
N ALA A 144 5.74 -19.10 20.30
CA ALA A 144 5.12 -20.42 20.25
C ALA A 144 3.82 -20.47 19.42
N TYR A 145 3.16 -19.33 19.20
CA TYR A 145 2.02 -19.19 18.29
C TYR A 145 2.44 -18.94 16.82
N GLY A 146 3.75 -18.84 16.56
CA GLY A 146 4.32 -18.59 15.24
C GLY A 146 4.40 -17.11 14.84
N TYR A 147 4.20 -16.19 15.78
CA TYR A 147 4.42 -14.76 15.54
C TYR A 147 5.84 -14.36 15.89
N ARG A 148 6.36 -13.34 15.20
CA ARG A 148 7.52 -12.59 15.70
C ARG A 148 7.01 -11.59 16.73
N THR A 149 7.88 -11.05 17.57
CA THR A 149 7.47 -10.04 18.54
C THR A 149 8.47 -8.91 18.66
N ASP A 150 7.99 -7.77 19.14
CA ASP A 150 8.81 -6.64 19.53
C ASP A 150 8.25 -5.97 20.79
N ILE A 151 9.00 -5.03 21.36
CA ILE A 151 8.57 -4.20 22.49
C ILE A 151 8.36 -2.78 22.00
N TYR A 152 7.15 -2.25 22.19
CA TYR A 152 6.90 -0.82 22.10
C TYR A 152 6.96 -0.19 23.49
N THR A 153 7.64 0.97 23.59
CA THR A 153 7.69 1.78 24.82
C THR A 153 8.20 3.19 24.50
N MET A 154 8.05 4.13 25.43
CA MET A 154 8.58 5.48 25.28
C MET A 154 10.07 5.58 25.65
N GLY A 155 10.77 6.53 25.01
CA GLY A 155 12.20 6.75 25.21
C GLY A 155 12.64 6.93 26.67
N SER A 156 11.78 7.52 27.51
CA SER A 156 12.05 7.74 28.94
C SER A 156 12.05 6.45 29.79
N TRP A 157 11.55 5.34 29.27
CA TRP A 157 11.52 4.04 29.96
C TRP A 157 12.74 3.17 29.63
N LEU A 158 13.50 3.51 28.58
CA LEU A 158 14.68 2.77 28.17
C LEU A 158 15.75 2.76 29.25
N GLY A 159 16.19 1.55 29.64
CA GLY A 159 17.21 1.34 30.67
C GLY A 159 16.72 1.60 32.10
N TYR A 160 15.61 2.31 32.26
CA TYR A 160 15.03 2.65 33.55
C TYR A 160 13.91 1.69 33.98
N ARG A 161 12.90 1.50 33.13
CA ARG A 161 11.77 0.58 33.40
C ARG A 161 11.96 -0.79 32.78
N MET A 162 12.70 -0.88 31.68
CA MET A 162 13.04 -2.14 31.03
C MET A 162 14.33 -2.01 30.21
N THR A 163 14.95 -3.14 29.90
CA THR A 163 15.99 -3.23 28.88
C THR A 163 15.34 -3.50 27.52
N VAL A 164 15.66 -2.65 26.54
CA VAL A 164 15.40 -2.91 25.13
C VAL A 164 16.75 -2.99 24.40
N PRO A 165 17.20 -4.18 24.00
CA PRO A 165 18.47 -4.35 23.29
C PRO A 165 18.48 -3.67 21.92
N ALA A 166 19.68 -3.46 21.37
CA ALA A 166 19.82 -3.12 19.96
C ALA A 166 19.24 -4.24 19.07
N LYS A 167 18.73 -3.86 17.89
CA LYS A 167 17.97 -4.70 16.95
C LYS A 167 16.73 -5.34 17.60
N GLN A 168 16.14 -4.61 18.53
CA GLN A 168 14.81 -4.81 19.10
C GLN A 168 14.25 -3.41 19.35
N GLY A 169 12.94 -3.28 19.54
CA GLY A 169 12.29 -2.07 19.99
C GLY A 169 11.64 -1.26 18.88
N TRP A 170 10.40 -0.84 19.16
CA TRP A 170 9.70 0.24 18.50
C TRP A 170 9.52 1.37 19.51
N ILE A 171 10.36 2.40 19.41
CA ILE A 171 10.49 3.40 20.48
C ILE A 171 9.71 4.66 20.15
N ALA A 172 8.89 5.14 21.08
CA ALA A 172 8.20 6.41 20.94
C ALA A 172 9.01 7.58 21.52
N ASN A 173 9.14 8.64 20.72
CA ASN A 173 9.64 9.93 21.17
C ASN A 173 9.20 11.02 20.18
N TYR A 174 8.48 12.04 20.66
CA TYR A 174 7.84 13.05 19.81
C TYR A 174 8.58 14.41 19.89
N PRO A 175 9.63 14.64 19.08
CA PRO A 175 10.29 15.94 19.04
C PRO A 175 9.35 16.99 18.43
N TYR A 176 9.50 18.24 18.86
CA TYR A 176 8.76 19.37 18.26
C TYR A 176 8.98 19.47 16.73
N ASN A 177 10.19 19.15 16.27
CA ASN A 177 10.52 19.06 14.85
C ASN A 177 11.31 17.76 14.57
N PRO A 178 10.70 16.76 13.89
CA PRO A 178 11.35 15.49 13.56
C PRO A 178 12.27 15.56 12.32
N THR A 179 12.35 16.71 11.65
CA THR A 179 13.15 16.89 10.43
C THR A 179 14.62 16.62 10.68
N ASN A 180 15.25 15.80 9.83
CA ASN A 180 16.66 15.38 9.92
C ASN A 180 17.05 14.68 11.23
N LEU A 181 16.09 14.25 12.05
CA LEU A 181 16.37 13.45 13.25
C LEU A 181 16.39 11.96 12.92
N ASN A 182 17.18 11.21 13.70
CA ASN A 182 17.38 9.79 13.51
C ASN A 182 17.49 9.05 14.85
N LEU A 183 16.49 9.21 15.70
CA LEU A 183 16.50 8.68 17.07
C LEU A 183 16.33 7.15 17.08
N TYR A 184 17.00 6.47 18.01
CA TYR A 184 16.88 5.01 18.20
C TYR A 184 17.19 4.19 16.94
N SER A 185 18.12 4.66 16.09
CA SER A 185 18.50 3.97 14.84
C SER A 185 19.15 2.59 15.03
N SER A 186 19.50 2.21 16.26
CA SER A 186 19.89 0.86 16.63
C SER A 186 18.72 -0.09 16.87
N ASN A 187 17.49 0.40 16.98
CA ASN A 187 16.25 -0.33 17.21
C ASN A 187 15.50 -0.56 15.89
N HIS A 188 14.39 -1.29 15.88
CA HIS A 188 13.65 -1.60 14.64
C HIS A 188 12.87 -0.41 14.10
N ALA A 189 12.28 0.39 15.00
CA ALA A 189 11.41 1.49 14.61
C ALA A 189 11.45 2.65 15.62
N TRP A 190 11.15 3.85 15.13
CA TRP A 190 10.94 5.06 15.93
C TRP A 190 9.59 5.69 15.58
N GLN A 191 8.65 5.72 16.54
CA GLN A 191 7.42 6.49 16.44
C GLN A 191 7.73 7.95 16.76
N TRP A 192 7.67 8.80 15.73
CA TRP A 192 8.12 10.18 15.83
C TRP A 192 6.98 11.19 15.90
N GLY A 193 5.76 10.78 15.54
CA GLY A 193 4.59 11.65 15.57
C GLY A 193 3.35 10.89 16.01
N TYR A 194 2.49 11.58 16.76
CA TYR A 194 1.22 11.09 17.27
C TYR A 194 0.00 11.87 16.75
N GLN A 195 0.25 12.93 15.96
CA GLN A 195 -0.77 13.84 15.43
C GLN A 195 -0.73 13.95 13.91
N TYR A 196 -0.28 12.88 13.22
CA TYR A 196 -0.12 12.95 11.78
C TYR A 196 -1.48 12.90 11.08
N ASN A 197 -1.70 13.78 10.11
CA ASN A 197 -2.94 13.82 9.35
C ASN A 197 -2.72 13.29 7.92
N PHE A 198 -3.45 12.23 7.56
CA PHE A 198 -3.47 11.72 6.19
C PHE A 198 -4.62 12.33 5.40
N SER A 199 -4.29 13.08 4.34
CA SER A 199 -5.31 13.64 3.46
C SER A 199 -6.08 12.54 2.72
N GLY A 200 -7.40 12.70 2.64
CA GLY A 200 -8.28 11.77 1.91
C GLY A 200 -8.56 10.44 2.63
N THR A 201 -8.18 10.30 3.91
CA THR A 201 -8.61 9.18 4.74
C THR A 201 -10.05 9.37 5.21
N THR A 202 -10.78 8.26 5.34
CA THR A 202 -12.13 8.20 5.92
C THR A 202 -12.10 7.92 7.43
N ALA A 203 -10.94 7.59 7.96
CA ALA A 203 -10.73 7.27 9.36
C ALA A 203 -10.70 8.51 10.25
N SER A 204 -11.02 8.31 11.53
CA SER A 204 -11.15 9.37 12.53
C SER A 204 -9.83 9.66 13.23
N GLY A 205 -9.71 10.91 13.71
CA GLY A 205 -8.61 11.33 14.57
C GLY A 205 -7.27 11.48 13.85
N ASP A 206 -6.25 11.66 14.67
CA ASP A 206 -4.88 11.73 14.22
C ASP A 206 -4.24 10.32 14.17
N PHE A 207 -3.11 10.22 13.48
CA PHE A 207 -2.38 8.98 13.31
C PHE A 207 -0.99 9.05 13.93
N ASP A 208 -0.62 7.91 14.50
CA ASP A 208 0.72 7.64 14.96
C ASP A 208 1.56 7.14 13.77
N VAL A 209 2.75 7.72 13.59
CA VAL A 209 3.63 7.42 12.45
C VAL A 209 5.05 7.14 12.89
N SER A 210 5.63 6.16 12.22
CA SER A 210 6.93 5.61 12.57
C SER A 210 7.85 5.50 11.38
N GLN A 211 9.14 5.75 11.65
CA GLN A 211 10.24 5.43 10.75
C GLN A 211 10.75 4.02 11.05
N LEU A 212 10.97 3.23 10.00
CA LEU A 212 11.55 1.89 10.11
C LEU A 212 13.05 1.93 9.79
N TYR A 213 13.85 1.22 10.58
CA TYR A 213 15.31 1.15 10.43
C TYR A 213 15.78 -0.08 9.66
N ASP A 214 14.97 -1.14 9.66
CA ASP A 214 15.24 -2.36 8.95
C ASP A 214 13.94 -2.97 8.39
N THR A 215 14.02 -4.21 7.93
CA THR A 215 12.90 -4.92 7.33
C THR A 215 12.06 -5.68 8.35
N TYR A 216 12.28 -5.55 9.66
CA TYR A 216 11.61 -6.39 10.66
C TYR A 216 10.08 -6.29 10.55
N TYR A 217 9.51 -5.09 10.41
CA TYR A 217 8.06 -4.92 10.23
C TYR A 217 7.54 -5.20 8.80
N THR A 218 8.43 -5.55 7.87
CA THR A 218 8.13 -5.78 6.45
C THR A 218 8.67 -7.13 5.92
N ALA A 219 9.00 -8.05 6.81
CA ALA A 219 9.54 -9.38 6.50
C ALA A 219 8.56 -10.51 6.86
N ASP A 220 8.84 -11.71 6.33
CA ASP A 220 8.18 -12.98 6.66
C ASP A 220 6.65 -12.99 6.52
N GLN A 221 6.15 -12.10 5.67
CA GLN A 221 4.78 -12.11 5.21
C GLN A 221 4.82 -12.35 3.71
N THR A 222 4.16 -13.41 3.25
CA THR A 222 3.81 -13.48 1.84
C THR A 222 2.80 -12.37 1.59
N PRO A 223 3.01 -11.42 0.65
CA PRO A 223 2.02 -10.41 0.34
C PRO A 223 0.68 -11.10 0.07
N VAL A 224 -0.28 -10.92 0.98
CA VAL A 224 -1.62 -11.50 0.83
C VAL A 224 -2.35 -10.67 -0.21
N GLY A 225 -2.08 -10.98 -1.47
CA GLY A 225 -2.63 -10.32 -2.66
C GLY A 225 -2.21 -10.97 -3.99
N GLY A 226 -1.41 -12.04 -3.96
CA GLY A 226 -0.81 -12.68 -5.15
C GLY A 226 -1.66 -13.73 -5.87
N VAL A 227 -2.99 -13.74 -5.73
CA VAL A 227 -3.84 -14.66 -6.53
C VAL A 227 -4.99 -13.88 -7.17
N GLY A 228 -4.69 -13.27 -8.29
CA GLY A 228 -5.64 -12.92 -9.34
C GLY A 228 -4.90 -13.09 -10.65
N ALA A 229 -5.60 -13.55 -11.69
CA ALA A 229 -4.98 -13.88 -12.97
C ALA A 229 -4.05 -12.75 -13.42
N SER A 230 -2.75 -13.01 -13.59
CA SER A 230 -1.78 -12.00 -13.99
C SER A 230 -2.15 -11.41 -15.35
N VAL A 231 -2.72 -10.20 -15.36
CA VAL A 231 -3.00 -9.44 -16.59
C VAL A 231 -1.76 -8.62 -16.96
N SER A 232 -1.06 -9.03 -18.01
CA SER A 232 0.13 -8.33 -18.53
C SER A 232 -0.23 -7.23 -19.53
N ASN A 233 0.66 -6.24 -19.71
CA ASN A 233 0.54 -5.20 -20.74
C ASN A 233 1.04 -5.72 -22.11
N VAL A 234 0.50 -6.84 -22.54
CA VAL A 234 0.82 -7.48 -23.82
C VAL A 234 -0.46 -7.54 -24.64
N VAL A 235 -0.41 -7.01 -25.86
CA VAL A 235 -1.49 -7.09 -26.84
C VAL A 235 -1.09 -8.04 -27.96
N LYS A 236 -2.03 -8.86 -28.42
CA LYS A 236 -1.80 -9.81 -29.52
C LYS A 236 -2.43 -9.28 -30.79
N VAL A 237 -1.70 -9.26 -31.90
CA VAL A 237 -2.24 -8.87 -33.20
C VAL A 237 -3.31 -9.88 -33.64
N LYS A 238 -4.53 -9.41 -33.90
CA LYS A 238 -5.65 -10.18 -34.43
C LYS A 238 -6.07 -9.62 -35.79
N TYR A 239 -5.74 -10.38 -36.82
CA TYR A 239 -6.04 -10.07 -38.23
C TYR A 239 -6.30 -11.37 -39.00
N VAL A 240 -5.84 -11.51 -40.25
CA VAL A 240 -5.92 -12.74 -41.05
C VAL A 240 -4.64 -13.56 -40.93
N ALA A 241 -4.75 -14.88 -40.75
CA ALA A 241 -3.60 -15.78 -40.70
C ALA A 241 -2.72 -15.64 -41.97
N GLY A 242 -1.40 -15.63 -41.80
CA GLY A 242 -0.43 -15.37 -42.89
C GLY A 242 -0.20 -13.88 -43.21
N TYR A 243 -1.10 -12.99 -42.81
CA TYR A 243 -1.01 -11.55 -43.03
C TYR A 243 -0.59 -10.80 -41.76
N GLY A 244 -0.28 -9.52 -41.92
CA GLY A 244 0.02 -8.60 -40.83
C GLY A 244 -0.58 -7.22 -41.08
N VAL A 245 -0.52 -6.36 -40.08
CA VAL A 245 -1.11 -5.01 -40.12
C VAL A 245 -0.04 -3.93 -40.10
N ASN A 246 -0.28 -2.81 -40.77
CA ASN A 246 0.65 -1.69 -40.71
C ASN A 246 0.54 -1.00 -39.34
N ALA A 247 1.68 -0.80 -38.68
CA ALA A 247 1.82 0.16 -37.60
C ALA A 247 1.52 1.57 -38.11
N LEU A 248 1.10 2.44 -37.21
CA LEU A 248 1.02 3.87 -37.43
C LEU A 248 2.21 4.58 -36.78
N ASP A 249 2.60 5.73 -37.32
CA ASP A 249 3.48 6.69 -36.66
C ASP A 249 2.69 7.59 -35.69
N LYS A 250 3.39 8.49 -34.99
CA LYS A 250 2.77 9.44 -34.04
C LYS A 250 1.75 10.42 -34.66
N TYR A 251 1.68 10.49 -35.98
CA TYR A 251 0.74 11.32 -36.74
C TYR A 251 -0.40 10.48 -37.35
N GLY A 252 -0.44 9.18 -37.07
CA GLY A 252 -1.46 8.26 -37.58
C GLY A 252 -1.23 7.82 -39.03
N ARG A 253 -0.03 8.01 -39.59
CA ARG A 253 0.33 7.57 -40.96
C ARG A 253 0.87 6.15 -40.92
N GLN A 254 0.53 5.33 -41.92
CA GLN A 254 1.02 3.95 -41.98
C GLN A 254 2.53 3.90 -42.20
N ILE A 255 3.21 3.04 -41.44
CA ILE A 255 4.64 2.79 -41.58
C ILE A 255 4.83 1.65 -42.59
N LYS A 256 5.49 1.95 -43.71
CA LYS A 256 5.78 0.98 -44.79
C LYS A 256 6.49 -0.26 -44.23
N ASN A 257 6.10 -1.44 -44.70
CA ASN A 257 6.65 -2.76 -44.34
C ASN A 257 6.50 -3.19 -42.87
N SER A 258 5.87 -2.40 -42.00
CA SER A 258 5.67 -2.78 -40.59
C SER A 258 4.78 -4.03 -40.41
N ASN A 259 3.89 -4.29 -41.37
CA ASN A 259 3.09 -5.51 -41.47
C ASN A 259 3.90 -6.81 -41.62
N GLN A 260 5.18 -6.72 -41.97
CA GLN A 260 6.05 -7.89 -42.00
C GLN A 260 6.42 -8.37 -40.58
N ARG A 261 6.42 -7.46 -39.61
CA ARG A 261 6.71 -7.75 -38.19
C ARG A 261 5.42 -7.89 -37.36
N LEU A 262 4.42 -7.05 -37.60
CA LEU A 262 3.11 -7.10 -36.96
C LEU A 262 2.21 -8.16 -37.61
N LYS A 263 2.66 -9.41 -37.61
CA LYS A 263 1.92 -10.55 -38.15
C LYS A 263 0.80 -10.98 -37.20
N HIS A 264 -0.23 -11.63 -37.74
CA HIS A 264 -1.25 -12.31 -36.95
C HIS A 264 -0.62 -13.16 -35.84
N ASP A 265 -1.23 -13.12 -34.65
CA ASP A 265 -0.81 -13.81 -33.42
C ASP A 265 0.53 -13.40 -32.79
N THR A 266 1.24 -12.43 -33.36
CA THR A 266 2.40 -11.83 -32.67
C THR A 266 1.97 -11.01 -31.46
N SER A 267 2.76 -11.06 -30.39
CA SER A 267 2.49 -10.39 -29.11
C SER A 267 3.46 -9.24 -28.89
N TRP A 268 2.93 -8.10 -28.44
CA TRP A 268 3.69 -6.86 -28.30
C TRP A 268 3.41 -6.22 -26.95
N LYS A 269 4.48 -5.81 -26.26
CA LYS A 269 4.35 -5.02 -25.04
C LYS A 269 3.81 -3.63 -25.40
N ALA A 270 2.69 -3.27 -24.80
CA ALA A 270 2.09 -1.95 -24.97
C ALA A 270 2.46 -1.05 -23.78
N ASN A 271 2.80 0.20 -24.08
CA ASN A 271 3.34 1.18 -23.12
C ASN A 271 2.44 2.41 -22.96
N GLY A 272 1.21 2.36 -23.50
CA GLY A 272 0.25 3.45 -23.41
C GLY A 272 -0.80 3.39 -24.51
N VAL A 273 -1.98 3.90 -24.20
CA VAL A 273 -3.10 4.06 -25.14
C VAL A 273 -3.18 5.51 -25.58
N TYR A 274 -3.30 5.72 -26.89
CA TYR A 274 -3.41 7.05 -27.51
C TYR A 274 -4.58 7.10 -28.48
N MET A 275 -5.02 8.30 -28.81
CA MET A 275 -5.99 8.54 -29.89
C MET A 275 -5.25 9.19 -31.06
N LEU A 276 -5.21 8.52 -32.21
CA LEU A 276 -4.68 9.03 -33.47
C LEU A 276 -5.78 8.99 -34.52
N ASN A 277 -6.07 10.12 -35.17
CA ASN A 277 -7.10 10.25 -36.21
C ASN A 277 -8.46 9.66 -35.81
N GLY A 278 -8.86 9.85 -34.55
CA GLY A 278 -10.13 9.36 -34.02
C GLY A 278 -10.17 7.87 -33.66
N ALA A 279 -9.05 7.16 -33.76
CA ALA A 279 -8.92 5.75 -33.38
C ALA A 279 -7.98 5.56 -32.21
N GLU A 280 -8.34 4.64 -31.32
CA GLU A 280 -7.52 4.18 -30.21
C GLU A 280 -6.41 3.23 -30.67
N VAL A 281 -5.18 3.52 -30.22
CA VAL A 281 -3.96 2.84 -30.62
C VAL A 281 -3.07 2.55 -29.41
N TYR A 282 -2.32 1.45 -29.46
CA TYR A 282 -1.31 1.10 -28.47
C TYR A 282 0.09 1.53 -28.93
N SER A 283 0.82 2.25 -28.08
CA SER A 283 2.27 2.45 -28.29
C SER A 283 3.02 1.17 -27.98
N ILE A 284 3.64 0.56 -28.99
CA ILE A 284 4.32 -0.75 -28.88
C ILE A 284 5.85 -0.66 -28.99
N GLY A 285 6.40 0.55 -28.86
CA GLY A 285 7.84 0.83 -28.90
C GLY A 285 8.34 1.22 -30.30
N GLY A 286 9.54 1.81 -30.37
CA GLY A 286 10.15 2.24 -31.64
C GLY A 286 9.35 3.28 -32.44
N GLY A 287 8.45 4.02 -31.78
CA GLY A 287 7.54 4.97 -32.42
C GLY A 287 6.38 4.33 -33.19
N TRP A 288 6.15 3.02 -33.01
CA TRP A 288 5.09 2.27 -33.67
C TRP A 288 3.82 2.26 -32.81
N TYR A 289 2.69 2.49 -33.45
CA TYR A 289 1.37 2.45 -32.84
C TYR A 289 0.52 1.37 -33.51
N LEU A 290 0.00 0.42 -32.72
CA LEU A 290 -0.89 -0.64 -33.18
C LEU A 290 -2.35 -0.21 -32.98
N PRO A 291 -3.17 -0.07 -34.04
CA PRO A 291 -4.60 0.16 -33.87
C PRO A 291 -5.28 -0.97 -33.08
N GLN A 292 -6.04 -0.63 -32.05
CA GLN A 292 -6.69 -1.64 -31.18
C GLN A 292 -7.64 -2.56 -31.94
N ARG A 293 -8.25 -2.08 -33.04
CA ARG A 293 -9.10 -2.88 -33.92
C ARG A 293 -8.41 -4.11 -34.53
N TYR A 294 -7.08 -4.12 -34.54
CA TYR A 294 -6.26 -5.25 -35.01
C TYR A 294 -5.60 -6.00 -33.85
N SER A 295 -6.19 -5.95 -32.66
CA SER A 295 -5.67 -6.63 -31.47
C SER A 295 -6.72 -7.55 -30.85
N ASP A 296 -6.29 -8.38 -29.91
CA ASP A 296 -7.14 -9.19 -29.05
C ASP A 296 -8.00 -8.37 -28.06
N GLN A 297 -7.83 -7.05 -28.03
CA GLN A 297 -8.67 -6.08 -27.30
C GLN A 297 -9.67 -5.36 -28.21
N VAL A 298 -9.89 -5.80 -29.46
CA VAL A 298 -10.89 -5.18 -30.35
C VAL A 298 -12.29 -5.17 -29.71
N GLY A 299 -12.90 -3.97 -29.60
CA GLY A 299 -14.26 -3.78 -29.09
C GLY A 299 -14.45 -4.08 -27.60
N LYS A 300 -13.37 -4.33 -26.85
CA LYS A 300 -13.40 -4.54 -25.40
C LYS A 300 -12.21 -3.90 -24.71
N VAL A 301 -12.32 -3.75 -23.40
CA VAL A 301 -11.20 -3.42 -22.52
C VAL A 301 -11.09 -4.45 -21.42
N THR A 302 -9.88 -4.95 -21.20
CA THR A 302 -9.57 -5.82 -20.06
C THR A 302 -8.99 -4.95 -18.95
N ILE A 303 -9.59 -4.98 -17.76
CA ILE A 303 -9.10 -4.23 -16.60
C ILE A 303 -7.78 -4.83 -16.14
N LYS A 304 -6.73 -4.03 -16.18
CA LYS A 304 -5.42 -4.31 -15.63
C LYS A 304 -5.18 -3.39 -14.45
N TYR A 305 -5.43 -3.95 -13.27
CA TYR A 305 -5.17 -3.29 -12.00
C TYR A 305 -4.47 -4.24 -11.03
N VAL A 306 -4.76 -4.17 -9.74
CA VAL A 306 -4.29 -5.14 -8.74
C VAL A 306 -5.28 -6.32 -8.67
N PRO A 307 -4.81 -7.58 -8.68
CA PRO A 307 -5.61 -8.76 -8.36
C PRO A 307 -6.64 -8.56 -7.25
N ASN A 308 -7.88 -9.02 -7.42
CA ASN A 308 -9.01 -8.88 -6.48
C ASN A 308 -9.57 -7.45 -6.28
N TYR A 309 -8.96 -6.42 -6.87
CA TYR A 309 -9.48 -5.04 -6.87
C TYR A 309 -10.28 -4.74 -8.12
N GLY A 310 -10.95 -3.60 -8.12
CA GLY A 310 -11.46 -2.99 -9.34
C GLY A 310 -11.13 -1.52 -9.40
N VAL A 311 -11.41 -0.91 -10.54
CA VAL A 311 -11.10 0.50 -10.81
C VAL A 311 -12.38 1.33 -10.76
N LEU A 312 -12.27 2.56 -10.28
CA LEU A 312 -13.39 3.50 -10.36
C LEU A 312 -13.58 3.94 -11.81
N ALA A 313 -14.80 3.79 -12.30
CA ALA A 313 -15.23 4.47 -13.50
C ALA A 313 -15.37 5.97 -13.22
N SER A 314 -15.22 6.77 -14.27
CA SER A 314 -15.52 8.19 -14.28
C SER A 314 -16.82 8.46 -15.06
N ASN A 315 -17.45 9.60 -14.83
CA ASN A 315 -18.48 10.14 -15.71
C ASN A 315 -17.87 10.90 -16.90
N SER A 316 -18.71 11.50 -17.76
CA SER A 316 -18.26 12.24 -18.96
C SER A 316 -17.35 13.44 -18.66
N ASN A 317 -17.37 13.95 -17.42
CA ASN A 317 -16.54 15.07 -16.98
C ASN A 317 -15.26 14.59 -16.27
N GLY A 318 -15.02 13.28 -16.20
CA GLY A 318 -13.86 12.68 -15.54
C GLY A 318 -14.04 12.47 -14.03
N LYS A 319 -15.17 12.87 -13.43
CA LYS A 319 -15.44 12.67 -12.00
C LYS A 319 -15.68 11.20 -11.71
N GLN A 320 -14.98 10.65 -10.72
CA GLN A 320 -15.12 9.25 -10.32
C GLN A 320 -16.52 8.95 -9.77
N ILE A 321 -17.04 7.78 -10.15
CA ILE A 321 -18.33 7.25 -9.74
C ILE A 321 -18.09 6.31 -8.56
N ALA A 322 -18.59 6.68 -7.39
CA ALA A 322 -18.44 5.90 -6.17
C ALA A 322 -18.93 4.45 -6.35
N LYS A 323 -18.25 3.51 -5.69
CA LYS A 323 -18.55 2.06 -5.68
C LYS A 323 -18.46 1.33 -7.03
N SER A 324 -18.21 2.00 -8.16
CA SER A 324 -18.07 1.34 -9.48
C SER A 324 -16.93 0.31 -9.56
N ASN A 325 -15.93 0.41 -8.66
CA ASN A 325 -14.84 -0.54 -8.49
C ASN A 325 -15.27 -1.92 -7.97
N THR A 326 -16.51 -2.10 -7.52
CA THR A 326 -17.06 -3.43 -7.23
C THR A 326 -17.43 -4.19 -8.50
N LYS A 327 -17.73 -3.46 -9.59
CA LYS A 327 -18.07 -3.98 -10.91
C LYS A 327 -16.82 -4.19 -11.77
N PHE A 328 -16.00 -3.15 -11.92
CA PHE A 328 -14.86 -3.16 -12.86
C PHE A 328 -13.61 -3.81 -12.24
N LYS A 329 -13.66 -5.10 -11.94
CA LYS A 329 -12.60 -5.86 -11.27
C LYS A 329 -11.41 -6.17 -12.20
N HIS A 330 -10.21 -6.27 -11.65
CA HIS A 330 -9.02 -6.76 -12.34
C HIS A 330 -9.31 -8.08 -13.05
N GLY A 331 -8.82 -8.23 -14.28
CA GLY A 331 -9.05 -9.41 -15.12
C GLY A 331 -10.40 -9.41 -15.84
N THR A 332 -11.37 -8.59 -15.43
CA THR A 332 -12.67 -8.53 -16.14
C THR A 332 -12.53 -7.79 -17.47
N SER A 333 -13.31 -8.23 -18.45
CA SER A 333 -13.39 -7.61 -19.78
C SER A 333 -14.75 -6.97 -20.00
N TRP A 334 -14.77 -5.76 -20.54
CA TRP A 334 -15.98 -4.99 -20.77
C TRP A 334 -16.03 -4.51 -22.21
N ARG A 335 -17.19 -4.63 -22.85
CA ARG A 335 -17.41 -3.96 -24.14
C ARG A 335 -17.41 -2.45 -23.92
N TYR A 336 -16.88 -1.71 -24.89
CA TYR A 336 -16.99 -0.26 -24.93
C TYR A 336 -17.61 0.18 -26.24
N ASN A 337 -18.33 1.30 -26.19
CA ASN A 337 -19.00 1.87 -27.37
C ASN A 337 -18.11 2.88 -28.09
N LYS A 338 -17.28 3.61 -27.34
CA LYS A 338 -16.41 4.67 -27.88
C LYS A 338 -15.23 4.94 -26.95
N ALA A 339 -14.06 5.20 -27.53
CA ALA A 339 -12.94 5.82 -26.82
C ALA A 339 -13.00 7.35 -26.98
N VAL A 340 -12.78 8.08 -25.89
CA VAL A 340 -12.83 9.56 -25.84
C VAL A 340 -11.64 10.11 -25.08
N LYS A 341 -11.32 11.39 -25.29
CA LYS A 341 -10.39 12.11 -24.42
C LYS A 341 -11.15 12.88 -23.34
N ILE A 342 -10.78 12.66 -22.08
CA ILE A 342 -11.23 13.44 -20.94
C ILE A 342 -9.97 13.90 -20.21
N ASN A 343 -9.81 15.21 -19.97
CA ASN A 343 -8.62 15.79 -19.32
C ASN A 343 -7.29 15.28 -19.92
N ASN A 344 -7.22 15.27 -21.26
CA ASN A 344 -6.07 14.82 -22.05
C ASN A 344 -5.65 13.35 -21.87
N ARG A 345 -6.51 12.49 -21.29
CA ARG A 345 -6.30 11.04 -21.20
C ARG A 345 -7.37 10.30 -21.99
N VAL A 346 -7.02 9.11 -22.47
CA VAL A 346 -7.96 8.24 -23.19
C VAL A 346 -8.83 7.49 -22.17
N TYR A 347 -10.14 7.54 -22.38
CA TYR A 347 -11.14 6.81 -21.62
C TYR A 347 -12.02 5.98 -22.53
N TYR A 348 -12.43 4.80 -22.06
CA TYR A 348 -13.36 3.93 -22.76
C TYR A 348 -14.75 4.02 -22.16
N LYS A 349 -15.75 4.40 -22.98
CA LYS A 349 -17.15 4.46 -22.58
C LYS A 349 -17.74 3.05 -22.53
N VAL A 350 -17.86 2.47 -21.34
CA VAL A 350 -18.33 1.09 -21.11
C VAL A 350 -19.82 1.01 -20.80
N SER A 351 -20.47 2.15 -20.53
CA SER A 351 -21.93 2.28 -20.43
C SER A 351 -22.37 3.70 -20.79
N ASN A 352 -23.64 4.05 -20.62
CA ASN A 352 -24.13 5.41 -20.91
C ASN A 352 -23.46 6.48 -20.05
N THR A 353 -23.04 6.12 -18.83
CA THR A 353 -22.52 7.06 -17.82
C THR A 353 -21.12 6.71 -17.33
N GLU A 354 -20.60 5.51 -17.59
CA GLU A 354 -19.32 5.03 -17.02
C GLU A 354 -18.20 5.00 -18.08
N TYR A 355 -17.05 5.56 -17.70
CA TYR A 355 -15.86 5.67 -18.51
C TYR A 355 -14.65 5.11 -17.75
N ILE A 356 -13.90 4.20 -18.37
CA ILE A 356 -12.70 3.60 -17.77
C ILE A 356 -11.46 4.31 -18.30
N ASP A 357 -10.63 4.85 -17.40
CA ASP A 357 -9.32 5.43 -17.76
C ASP A 357 -8.44 4.32 -18.34
N SER A 358 -7.93 4.55 -19.56
CA SER A 358 -7.09 3.59 -20.28
C SER A 358 -5.87 3.12 -19.50
N ARG A 359 -5.34 3.93 -18.57
CA ARG A 359 -4.22 3.57 -17.69
C ARG A 359 -4.45 2.32 -16.83
N TYR A 360 -5.71 1.93 -16.66
CA TYR A 360 -6.11 0.75 -15.90
C TYR A 360 -6.59 -0.39 -16.80
N THR A 361 -6.25 -0.35 -18.09
CA THR A 361 -6.59 -1.38 -19.06
C THR A 361 -5.34 -2.02 -19.63
N VAL A 362 -5.48 -3.21 -20.22
CA VAL A 362 -4.40 -3.79 -21.03
C VAL A 362 -3.98 -2.80 -22.12
N GLY A 363 -2.70 -2.45 -22.08
CA GLY A 363 -2.02 -1.55 -23.00
C GLY A 363 -1.89 -0.10 -22.54
N GLY A 364 -2.47 0.25 -21.38
CA GLY A 364 -2.31 1.56 -20.74
C GLY A 364 -1.28 1.63 -19.63
#